data_AF-A0A956JV14-F1
#
_entry.id   AF-A0A956JV14-F1
#
_cell.length_a   1.000
_cell.length_b   1.000
_cell.length_c   1.000
_cell.angle_alpha   90.00
_cell.angle_beta   90.00
_cell.angle_gamma   90.00
#
_symmetry.space_group_name_H-M   'P 1'
#
loop_
_entity.id
_entity.type
_entity.pdbx_description
1 polymer ?
#
loop_
_entity_poly.entity_id
_entity_poly.type
_entity_poly.pdbx_seq_one_letter_code
_entity_poly.pdbx_strand_id
1 'polypeptide(L)'
;MASRWVCVVSLWCALAVALLGCASDGAGGDSPGPANGEVAFEGKIEPLGALAYDSGYLPALSPIQVRFAASGAGALIVAARGRAAGAGLEPVAASGKLSVDLSVRAKASLKIALPGLSFEGPIEGAPDIDIAIKNAVSFDPFLVGASPAAVDAKMAPTEVARIPLAGGLSAIPGAKGDLVVTASADLKASYVGVCAELADGIAQSTGRVSLGGTVTLEPRVEISLPFVGDKTLEAFPITIALPRVDAPLDLGSRDVASGKAVASGPCTGGVTSGDGGSGDDGATARQDGGAPSGDTTATRPDQRVLPSFDVTSDYNHDVTSPASDATVDQPQPPCALGTPDHCGGCNDKCPGIDNVASARTCSGGVCGLTCRGDSYDVNGSAADGCETLDIDARYDSAQNARDLGNTDDCSGPKNVAMLLASDDRPHDSTPAQRTTAAKWLKLHITDSPYLSCILHPKITVDLSSAPSSATFKVTATYRCDHGTNQYSDSATGNGGSSLVVRPGTYCGGVLGSGDDSGTLTLEIRKTSSGGHSAKPLWVKIEQ
;
A
#
# COMPACT_ATOMS: atom_id res chain seq x y z
N MET A 1 -26.52 -34.04 -33.27
CA MET A 1 -27.52 -32.96 -33.12
C MET A 1 -26.75 -31.67 -32.94
N ALA A 2 -26.86 -30.75 -33.89
CA ALA A 2 -26.07 -29.51 -33.93
C ALA A 2 -26.58 -28.53 -32.86
N SER A 3 -25.76 -28.27 -31.84
CA SER A 3 -26.04 -27.25 -30.82
C SER A 3 -25.50 -25.90 -31.30
N ARG A 4 -26.41 -24.97 -31.56
CA ARG A 4 -26.11 -23.58 -31.88
C ARG A 4 -25.64 -22.88 -30.62
N TRP A 5 -24.38 -22.44 -30.61
CA TRP A 5 -23.84 -21.54 -29.60
C TRP A 5 -24.45 -20.15 -29.81
N VAL A 6 -25.28 -19.72 -28.86
CA VAL A 6 -25.69 -18.32 -28.73
C VAL A 6 -24.61 -17.63 -27.91
N CYS A 7 -23.76 -16.84 -28.56
CA CYS A 7 -22.92 -15.86 -27.87
C CYS A 7 -23.85 -14.81 -27.25
N VAL A 8 -24.15 -14.97 -25.95
CA VAL A 8 -24.67 -13.86 -25.15
C VAL A 8 -23.46 -13.01 -24.79
N VAL A 9 -23.20 -11.98 -25.59
CA VAL A 9 -22.32 -10.88 -25.21
C VAL A 9 -23.04 -10.14 -24.08
N SER A 10 -22.68 -10.46 -22.85
CA SER A 10 -23.14 -9.78 -21.65
C SER A 10 -22.52 -8.37 -21.61
N LEU A 11 -23.16 -7.45 -22.32
CA LEU A 11 -22.94 -6.01 -22.23
C LEU A 11 -23.47 -5.55 -20.86
N TRP A 12 -22.68 -5.72 -19.80
CA TRP A 12 -22.96 -5.09 -18.52
C TRP A 12 -22.60 -3.61 -18.63
N CYS A 13 -23.63 -2.83 -18.95
CA CYS A 13 -23.69 -1.39 -18.76
C CYS A 13 -23.12 -1.05 -17.38
N ALA A 14 -22.04 -0.27 -17.37
CA ALA A 14 -21.69 0.56 -16.24
C ALA A 14 -22.88 1.49 -15.98
N LEU A 15 -23.75 1.12 -15.04
CA LEU A 15 -24.69 2.04 -14.44
C LEU A 15 -23.89 2.92 -13.49
N ALA A 16 -23.13 3.84 -14.07
CA ALA A 16 -22.83 5.08 -13.39
C ALA A 16 -24.18 5.68 -13.01
N VAL A 17 -24.40 5.90 -11.72
CA VAL A 17 -25.44 6.83 -11.25
C VAL A 17 -24.95 8.21 -11.68
N ALA A 18 -25.08 8.49 -12.97
CA ALA A 18 -25.13 9.81 -13.50
C ALA A 18 -26.55 10.30 -13.18
N LEU A 19 -26.69 11.05 -12.09
CA LEU A 19 -27.70 12.11 -12.04
C LEU A 19 -27.27 13.20 -13.04
N LEU A 20 -27.30 12.87 -14.32
CA LEU A 20 -27.27 13.78 -15.45
C LEU A 20 -28.52 13.46 -16.25
N GLY A 21 -29.51 14.34 -16.15
CA GLY A 21 -30.66 14.31 -17.01
C GLY A 21 -30.21 14.34 -18.47
N CYS A 22 -30.75 13.43 -19.27
CA CYS A 22 -30.76 13.56 -20.72
C CYS A 22 -31.59 14.81 -21.07
N ALA A 23 -30.92 15.93 -21.31
CA ALA A 23 -31.53 17.08 -21.96
C ALA A 23 -31.54 16.83 -23.46
N SER A 24 -32.75 16.65 -23.99
CA SER A 24 -33.07 16.82 -25.40
C SER A 24 -32.61 18.21 -25.88
N ASP A 25 -31.98 18.26 -27.05
CA ASP A 25 -31.73 19.49 -27.79
C ASP A 25 -33.05 20.22 -28.06
N GLY A 26 -33.39 21.19 -27.20
CA GLY A 26 -34.65 21.93 -27.33
C GLY A 26 -34.91 22.86 -26.16
N ALA A 27 -34.67 24.15 -26.40
CA ALA A 27 -35.20 25.32 -25.68
C ALA A 27 -34.68 25.60 -24.25
N GLY A 28 -33.70 26.51 -24.18
CA GLY A 28 -33.57 27.61 -23.20
C GLY A 28 -34.29 27.51 -21.86
N GLY A 29 -33.92 26.53 -21.03
CA GLY A 29 -34.25 26.51 -19.61
C GLY A 29 -33.06 27.00 -18.80
N ASP A 30 -33.19 28.15 -18.15
CA ASP A 30 -32.27 28.65 -17.13
C ASP A 30 -32.15 27.61 -16.00
N SER A 31 -31.18 26.70 -16.11
CA SER A 31 -30.65 26.02 -14.93
C SER A 31 -30.20 27.13 -13.99
N PRO A 32 -30.71 27.22 -12.74
CA PRO A 32 -30.28 28.26 -11.82
C PRO A 32 -28.77 28.11 -11.67
N GLY A 33 -28.03 29.07 -12.25
CA GLY A 33 -26.60 29.14 -12.10
C GLY A 33 -26.25 29.12 -10.61
N PRO A 34 -25.06 28.64 -10.22
CA PRO A 34 -24.64 28.64 -8.83
C PRO A 34 -24.92 30.04 -8.24
N ALA A 35 -25.66 30.07 -7.14
CA ALA A 35 -26.06 31.32 -6.51
C ALA A 35 -24.82 32.15 -6.19
N ASN A 36 -24.63 33.26 -6.90
CA ASN A 36 -23.68 34.35 -6.66
C ASN A 36 -22.35 33.93 -6.00
N GLY A 37 -21.39 33.45 -6.79
CA GLY A 37 -19.98 33.33 -6.38
C GLY A 37 -19.61 32.07 -5.58
N GLU A 38 -20.46 31.04 -5.59
CA GLU A 38 -20.14 29.71 -5.03
C GLU A 38 -19.28 28.88 -6.01
N VAL A 39 -18.24 28.25 -5.48
CA VAL A 39 -17.29 27.40 -6.18
C VAL A 39 -17.30 26.00 -5.56
N ALA A 40 -17.43 24.97 -6.41
CA ALA A 40 -17.41 23.58 -6.01
C ALA A 40 -16.05 22.92 -6.33
N PHE A 41 -15.53 22.21 -5.34
CA PHE A 41 -14.29 21.44 -5.38
C PHE A 41 -14.59 19.95 -5.23
N GLU A 42 -13.86 19.12 -5.95
CA GLU A 42 -13.95 17.67 -5.86
C GLU A 42 -12.59 17.05 -6.12
N GLY A 43 -12.12 16.24 -5.18
CA GLY A 43 -10.90 15.46 -5.28
C GLY A 43 -11.21 13.97 -5.15
N LYS A 44 -10.48 13.14 -5.91
CA LYS A 44 -10.63 11.69 -5.94
C LYS A 44 -9.26 11.01 -5.85
N ILE A 45 -9.15 9.94 -5.06
CA ILE A 45 -8.04 8.97 -5.14
C ILE A 45 -8.57 7.54 -5.24
N GLU A 46 -7.77 6.64 -5.83
CA GLU A 46 -8.10 5.21 -5.97
C GLU A 46 -7.18 4.35 -5.08
N PRO A 47 -7.50 4.21 -3.78
CA PRO A 47 -6.56 3.71 -2.78
C PRO A 47 -6.26 2.20 -2.89
N LEU A 48 -7.08 1.44 -3.61
CA LEU A 48 -6.98 -0.02 -3.68
C LEU A 48 -6.36 -0.54 -4.98
N GLY A 49 -5.85 0.33 -5.86
CA GLY A 49 -5.28 -0.10 -7.16
C GLY A 49 -4.12 -1.09 -7.04
N ALA A 50 -3.43 -1.10 -5.90
CA ALA A 50 -2.34 -2.04 -5.61
C ALA A 50 -2.77 -3.28 -4.78
N LEU A 51 -4.05 -3.42 -4.41
CA LEU A 51 -4.50 -4.58 -3.64
C LEU A 51 -4.43 -5.83 -4.52
N ALA A 52 -3.51 -6.73 -4.17
CA ALA A 52 -3.43 -8.09 -4.66
C ALA A 52 -3.27 -9.04 -3.45
N TYR A 53 -4.28 -9.87 -3.23
CA TYR A 53 -4.34 -10.80 -2.11
C TYR A 53 -4.62 -12.21 -2.60
N ASP A 54 -3.99 -13.20 -1.96
CA ASP A 54 -4.24 -14.61 -2.18
C ASP A 54 -4.19 -15.34 -0.84
N SER A 55 -5.27 -16.01 -0.47
CA SER A 55 -5.34 -16.74 0.80
C SER A 55 -4.54 -18.04 0.81
N GLY A 56 -4.15 -18.55 -0.36
CA GLY A 56 -3.83 -19.97 -0.51
C GLY A 56 -5.05 -20.86 -0.22
N TYR A 57 -4.86 -22.18 -0.21
CA TYR A 57 -5.94 -23.12 0.12
C TYR A 57 -6.11 -23.29 1.63
N LEU A 58 -7.30 -23.00 2.14
CA LEU A 58 -7.66 -23.03 3.55
C LEU A 58 -8.97 -23.81 3.81
N PRO A 59 -9.14 -24.43 4.99
CA PRO A 59 -8.14 -24.63 6.02
C PRO A 59 -7.06 -25.62 5.55
N ALA A 60 -5.81 -25.40 5.95
CA ALA A 60 -4.74 -26.33 5.63
C ALA A 60 -5.07 -27.76 6.12
N LEU A 61 -4.68 -28.77 5.36
CA LEU A 61 -4.90 -30.20 5.65
C LEU A 61 -6.36 -30.66 5.66
N SER A 62 -7.33 -29.77 5.46
CA SER A 62 -8.73 -30.17 5.27
C SER A 62 -8.89 -30.92 3.93
N PRO A 63 -9.74 -31.97 3.86
CA PRO A 63 -10.07 -32.60 2.58
C PRO A 63 -10.91 -31.71 1.66
N ILE A 64 -11.48 -30.63 2.18
CA ILE A 64 -12.16 -29.58 1.41
C ILE A 64 -11.49 -28.25 1.75
N GLN A 65 -10.91 -27.59 0.77
CA GLN A 65 -10.18 -26.33 0.94
C GLN A 65 -10.68 -25.31 -0.08
N VAL A 66 -10.72 -24.05 0.32
CA VAL A 66 -11.10 -22.90 -0.51
C VAL A 66 -9.90 -21.96 -0.60
N ARG A 67 -9.69 -21.38 -1.77
CA ARG A 67 -8.71 -20.31 -2.01
C ARG A 67 -9.43 -19.10 -2.58
N PHE A 68 -9.13 -17.91 -2.05
CA PHE A 68 -9.58 -16.65 -2.61
C PHE A 68 -8.39 -15.85 -3.15
N ALA A 69 -8.47 -15.45 -4.41
CA ALA A 69 -7.63 -14.42 -4.98
C ALA A 69 -8.46 -13.13 -5.07
N ALA A 70 -8.04 -12.08 -4.36
CA ALA A 70 -8.78 -10.82 -4.26
C ALA A 70 -7.98 -9.63 -4.82
N SER A 71 -8.71 -8.69 -5.40
CA SER A 71 -8.24 -7.42 -5.93
C SER A 71 -9.15 -6.29 -5.49
N GLY A 72 -8.66 -5.06 -5.47
CA GLY A 72 -9.42 -3.91 -5.01
C GLY A 72 -9.60 -2.85 -6.09
N ALA A 73 -10.71 -2.13 -6.01
CA ALA A 73 -11.04 -1.00 -6.87
C ALA A 73 -11.88 0.03 -6.09
N GLY A 74 -12.16 1.15 -6.73
CA GLY A 74 -13.00 2.21 -6.17
C GLY A 74 -12.21 3.40 -5.67
N ALA A 75 -12.89 4.29 -4.96
CA ALA A 75 -12.42 5.63 -4.71
C ALA A 75 -12.72 6.15 -3.30
N LEU A 76 -11.85 7.02 -2.81
CA LEU A 76 -12.20 8.04 -1.84
C LEU A 76 -12.49 9.34 -2.58
N ILE A 77 -13.64 9.94 -2.29
CA ILE A 77 -14.10 11.17 -2.94
C ILE A 77 -14.33 12.21 -1.85
N VAL A 78 -13.72 13.38 -2.01
CA VAL A 78 -13.94 14.53 -1.14
C VAL A 78 -14.53 15.65 -1.99
N ALA A 79 -15.70 16.12 -1.61
CA ALA A 79 -16.32 17.30 -2.19
C ALA A 79 -16.42 18.42 -1.15
N ALA A 80 -16.28 19.66 -1.57
CA ALA A 80 -16.41 20.83 -0.72
C ALA A 80 -16.90 22.03 -1.55
N ARG A 81 -17.54 23.00 -0.91
CA ARG A 81 -17.92 24.26 -1.57
C ARG A 81 -17.51 25.47 -0.75
N GLY A 82 -17.13 26.53 -1.45
CA GLY A 82 -16.82 27.83 -0.86
C GLY A 82 -17.44 28.95 -1.65
N ARG A 83 -17.58 30.13 -1.03
CA ARG A 83 -18.00 31.38 -1.67
C ARG A 83 -16.82 32.34 -1.65
N ALA A 84 -16.57 33.00 -2.77
CA ALA A 84 -15.61 34.09 -2.78
C ALA A 84 -16.17 35.28 -1.99
N ALA A 85 -15.44 35.73 -0.98
CA ALA A 85 -15.79 36.88 -0.17
C ALA A 85 -14.55 37.76 0.05
N GLY A 86 -14.52 38.92 -0.61
CA GLY A 86 -13.34 39.78 -0.64
C GLY A 86 -12.14 39.06 -1.26
N ALA A 87 -11.02 39.01 -0.53
CA ALA A 87 -9.81 38.29 -0.93
C ALA A 87 -9.76 36.84 -0.42
N GLY A 88 -10.84 36.35 0.22
CA GLY A 88 -10.88 35.03 0.86
C GLY A 88 -11.91 34.09 0.25
N LEU A 89 -11.78 32.81 0.63
CA LEU A 89 -12.73 31.75 0.31
C LEU A 89 -13.49 31.39 1.59
N GLU A 90 -14.75 31.81 1.69
CA GLU A 90 -15.63 31.48 2.82
C GLU A 90 -16.23 30.08 2.64
N PRO A 91 -16.21 29.20 3.66
CA PRO A 91 -16.82 27.87 3.55
C PRO A 91 -18.35 27.98 3.47
N VAL A 92 -18.98 27.20 2.59
CA VAL A 92 -20.44 27.01 2.60
C VAL A 92 -20.76 25.91 3.61
N ALA A 93 -21.31 26.28 4.77
CA ALA A 93 -21.57 25.37 5.89
C ALA A 93 -22.24 24.05 5.45
N ALA A 94 -21.79 22.93 6.03
CA ALA A 94 -22.25 21.57 5.74
C ALA A 94 -22.19 21.12 4.26
N SER A 95 -21.47 21.83 3.38
CA SER A 95 -21.30 21.41 1.98
C SER A 95 -20.12 20.45 1.75
N GLY A 96 -19.31 20.20 2.77
CA GLY A 96 -18.23 19.21 2.73
C GLY A 96 -18.78 17.80 2.79
N LYS A 97 -18.24 16.89 1.98
CA LYS A 97 -18.61 15.47 1.97
C LYS A 97 -17.40 14.59 1.71
N LEU A 98 -17.16 13.63 2.60
CA LEU A 98 -16.18 12.55 2.42
C LEU A 98 -16.97 11.27 2.13
N SER A 99 -16.74 10.68 0.96
CA SER A 99 -17.39 9.45 0.49
C SER A 99 -16.37 8.34 0.28
N VAL A 100 -16.68 7.16 0.80
CA VAL A 100 -16.01 5.89 0.54
C VAL A 100 -16.87 5.14 -0.46
N ASP A 101 -16.31 4.80 -1.62
CA ASP A 101 -16.95 3.91 -2.60
C ASP A 101 -15.92 2.89 -3.09
N LEU A 102 -15.73 1.83 -2.31
CA LEU A 102 -14.71 0.81 -2.55
C LEU A 102 -15.36 -0.52 -2.97
N SER A 103 -14.64 -1.30 -3.75
CA SER A 103 -15.04 -2.65 -4.18
C SER A 103 -13.85 -3.59 -3.98
N VAL A 104 -14.07 -4.71 -3.29
CA VAL A 104 -13.12 -5.82 -3.23
C VAL A 104 -13.70 -6.97 -4.06
N ARG A 105 -13.00 -7.31 -5.15
CA ARG A 105 -13.38 -8.40 -6.05
C ARG A 105 -12.58 -9.64 -5.71
N ALA A 106 -13.25 -10.75 -5.42
CA ALA A 106 -12.62 -12.02 -5.09
C ALA A 106 -13.03 -13.12 -6.07
N LYS A 107 -12.06 -13.97 -6.42
CA LYS A 107 -12.26 -15.20 -7.19
C LYS A 107 -12.02 -16.40 -6.29
N ALA A 108 -12.96 -17.33 -6.29
CA ALA A 108 -12.88 -18.55 -5.49
C ALA A 108 -12.35 -19.73 -6.32
N SER A 109 -11.43 -20.48 -5.72
CA SER A 109 -10.99 -21.80 -6.18
C SER A 109 -11.26 -22.83 -5.09
N LEU A 110 -11.50 -24.06 -5.49
CA LEU A 110 -11.84 -25.15 -4.58
C LEU A 110 -10.89 -26.32 -4.78
N LYS A 111 -10.53 -26.98 -3.68
CA LYS A 111 -9.78 -28.23 -3.66
C LYS A 111 -10.54 -29.25 -2.82
N ILE A 112 -10.93 -30.36 -3.44
CA ILE A 112 -11.63 -31.48 -2.81
C ILE A 112 -10.76 -32.72 -2.98
N ALA A 113 -10.48 -33.40 -1.86
CA ALA A 113 -9.77 -34.66 -1.78
C ALA A 113 -10.57 -35.63 -0.90
N LEU A 114 -11.67 -36.14 -1.43
CA LEU A 114 -12.53 -37.13 -0.77
C LEU A 114 -12.39 -38.49 -1.46
N PRO A 115 -12.63 -39.62 -0.77
CA PRO A 115 -12.64 -40.93 -1.41
C PRO A 115 -13.60 -40.97 -2.59
N GLY A 116 -13.07 -41.21 -3.80
CA GLY A 116 -13.86 -41.25 -5.05
C GLY A 116 -14.16 -39.89 -5.67
N LEU A 117 -13.67 -38.77 -5.11
CA LEU A 117 -13.83 -37.42 -5.66
C LEU A 117 -12.55 -36.60 -5.46
N SER A 118 -11.91 -36.23 -6.57
CA SER A 118 -10.79 -35.28 -6.57
C SER A 118 -11.10 -34.13 -7.51
N PHE A 119 -10.97 -32.91 -6.99
CA PHE A 119 -11.13 -31.67 -7.75
C PHE A 119 -10.11 -30.66 -7.22
N GLU A 120 -9.43 -29.93 -8.11
CA GLU A 120 -8.60 -28.80 -7.75
C GLU A 120 -8.63 -27.79 -8.88
N GLY A 121 -9.07 -26.56 -8.59
CA GLY A 121 -9.11 -25.51 -9.59
C GLY A 121 -10.15 -24.41 -9.34
N PRO A 122 -10.29 -23.49 -10.29
CA PRO A 122 -11.35 -22.49 -10.26
C PRO A 122 -12.72 -23.16 -10.37
N ILE A 123 -13.73 -22.60 -9.71
CA ILE A 123 -15.10 -23.10 -9.81
C ILE A 123 -15.69 -22.62 -11.15
N GLU A 124 -15.93 -23.54 -12.08
CA GLU A 124 -16.45 -23.19 -13.41
C GLU A 124 -17.82 -22.49 -13.32
N GLY A 125 -17.96 -21.38 -14.03
CA GLY A 125 -19.19 -20.57 -14.04
C GLY A 125 -19.44 -19.76 -12.77
N ALA A 126 -18.51 -19.77 -11.81
CA ALA A 126 -18.61 -18.92 -10.63
C ALA A 126 -18.49 -17.44 -11.03
N PRO A 127 -19.43 -16.57 -10.60
CA PRO A 127 -19.27 -15.14 -10.77
C PRO A 127 -18.11 -14.63 -9.90
N ASP A 128 -17.49 -13.54 -10.33
CA ASP A 128 -16.62 -12.76 -9.45
C ASP A 128 -17.45 -12.25 -8.26
N ILE A 129 -16.91 -12.42 -7.05
CA ILE A 129 -17.56 -11.97 -5.83
C ILE A 129 -17.20 -10.50 -5.65
N ASP A 130 -18.17 -9.61 -5.74
CA ASP A 130 -17.97 -8.17 -5.56
C ASP A 130 -18.49 -7.71 -4.20
N ILE A 131 -17.59 -7.20 -3.37
CA ILE A 131 -17.88 -6.71 -2.02
C ILE A 131 -17.82 -5.19 -2.06
N ALA A 132 -18.99 -4.57 -2.27
CA ALA A 132 -19.13 -3.13 -2.32
C ALA A 132 -19.21 -2.55 -0.90
N ILE A 133 -18.34 -1.60 -0.59
CA ILE A 133 -18.26 -0.93 0.71
C ILE A 133 -18.46 0.56 0.48
N LYS A 134 -19.64 1.06 0.88
CA LYS A 134 -20.04 2.44 0.65
C LYS A 134 -20.46 3.10 1.95
N ASN A 135 -19.91 4.29 2.22
CA ASN A 135 -20.41 5.17 3.28
C ASN A 135 -20.02 6.62 2.98
N ALA A 136 -20.69 7.60 3.59
CA ALA A 136 -20.32 8.99 3.47
C ALA A 136 -20.62 9.76 4.76
N VAL A 137 -19.82 10.79 5.03
CA VAL A 137 -20.04 11.74 6.13
C VAL A 137 -20.02 13.16 5.56
N SER A 138 -20.88 14.03 6.10
CA SER A 138 -20.87 15.46 5.78
C SER A 138 -20.07 16.23 6.82
N PHE A 139 -19.42 17.31 6.43
CA PHE A 139 -18.57 18.13 7.29
C PHE A 139 -18.56 19.60 6.82
N ASP A 140 -18.04 20.51 7.66
CA ASP A 140 -17.86 21.91 7.27
C ASP A 140 -16.64 22.08 6.34
N PRO A 141 -16.77 22.73 5.17
CA PRO A 141 -15.75 22.71 4.13
C PRO A 141 -14.34 23.06 4.57
N PHE A 142 -13.40 22.54 3.78
CA PHE A 142 -11.96 22.76 3.85
C PHE A 142 -11.27 22.14 5.06
N LEU A 143 -11.78 22.27 6.30
CA LEU A 143 -11.16 21.71 7.51
C LEU A 143 -9.68 22.09 7.73
N VAL A 144 -9.27 23.29 7.30
CA VAL A 144 -7.89 23.78 7.50
C VAL A 144 -7.68 24.11 8.98
N GLY A 145 -6.74 23.41 9.63
CA GLY A 145 -6.47 23.55 11.07
C GLY A 145 -7.58 23.01 12.00
N ALA A 146 -8.58 22.33 11.44
CA ALA A 146 -9.69 21.75 12.18
C ALA A 146 -9.49 20.24 12.43
N SER A 147 -10.39 19.63 13.21
CA SER A 147 -10.41 18.17 13.38
C SER A 147 -10.74 17.48 12.05
N PRO A 148 -10.11 16.33 11.74
CA PRO A 148 -10.40 15.59 10.52
C PRO A 148 -11.86 15.12 10.45
N ALA A 149 -12.46 15.17 9.27
CA ALA A 149 -13.69 14.43 9.00
C ALA A 149 -13.34 12.94 8.92
N ALA A 150 -14.07 12.10 9.66
CA ALA A 150 -13.86 10.66 9.68
C ALA A 150 -15.15 9.94 9.31
N VAL A 151 -15.02 8.85 8.54
CA VAL A 151 -16.12 7.96 8.19
C VAL A 151 -15.70 6.52 8.51
N ASP A 152 -16.51 5.87 9.33
CA ASP A 152 -16.43 4.43 9.59
C ASP A 152 -17.37 3.73 8.60
N ALA A 153 -16.82 3.07 7.58
CA ALA A 153 -17.60 2.27 6.63
C ALA A 153 -17.61 0.81 7.11
N LYS A 154 -18.73 0.41 7.73
CA LYS A 154 -18.93 -0.95 8.24
C LYS A 154 -19.94 -1.71 7.39
N MET A 155 -19.64 -2.97 7.11
CA MET A 155 -20.54 -3.90 6.46
C MET A 155 -20.76 -5.07 7.41
N ALA A 156 -22.01 -5.25 7.87
CA ALA A 156 -22.38 -6.41 8.67
C ALA A 156 -22.21 -7.71 7.86
N PRO A 157 -21.99 -8.87 8.50
CA PRO A 157 -21.93 -10.15 7.83
C PRO A 157 -23.14 -10.35 6.88
N THR A 158 -22.86 -10.43 5.59
CA THR A 158 -23.86 -10.53 4.51
C THR A 158 -23.45 -11.62 3.53
N GLU A 159 -24.38 -12.48 3.10
CA GLU A 159 -24.14 -13.44 2.02
C GLU A 159 -23.91 -12.67 0.72
N VAL A 160 -22.66 -12.65 0.24
CA VAL A 160 -22.26 -11.92 -0.97
C VAL A 160 -22.25 -12.82 -2.21
N ALA A 161 -22.16 -14.13 -2.03
CA ALA A 161 -22.25 -15.08 -3.11
C ALA A 161 -22.72 -16.45 -2.65
N ARG A 162 -23.46 -17.12 -3.54
CA ARG A 162 -23.76 -18.55 -3.49
C ARG A 162 -23.42 -19.15 -4.84
N ILE A 163 -22.39 -19.98 -4.85
CA ILE A 163 -21.78 -20.50 -6.07
C ILE A 163 -22.10 -22.00 -6.15
N PRO A 164 -22.96 -22.43 -7.09
CA PRO A 164 -23.25 -23.84 -7.28
C PRO A 164 -22.01 -24.61 -7.72
N LEU A 165 -21.71 -25.73 -7.07
CA LEU A 165 -20.58 -26.60 -7.37
C LEU A 165 -20.87 -27.60 -8.50
N ALA A 166 -22.03 -27.51 -9.15
CA ALA A 166 -22.50 -28.47 -10.15
C ALA A 166 -21.54 -28.64 -11.35
N GLY A 167 -20.84 -27.57 -11.75
CA GLY A 167 -19.83 -27.64 -12.82
C GLY A 167 -18.63 -28.51 -12.44
N GLY A 168 -18.08 -28.30 -11.24
CA GLY A 168 -16.94 -29.06 -10.72
C GLY A 168 -17.28 -30.49 -10.24
N LEU A 169 -18.54 -30.75 -9.89
CA LEU A 169 -19.02 -32.05 -9.41
C LEU A 169 -19.70 -32.91 -10.50
N SER A 170 -19.66 -32.45 -11.74
CA SER A 170 -20.36 -33.08 -12.87
C SER A 170 -19.94 -34.53 -13.15
N ALA A 171 -18.76 -34.94 -12.69
CA ALA A 171 -18.27 -36.32 -12.74
C ALA A 171 -19.08 -37.30 -11.87
N ILE A 172 -19.86 -36.82 -10.89
CA ILE A 172 -20.65 -37.67 -9.99
C ILE A 172 -22.14 -37.44 -10.22
N PRO A 173 -22.85 -38.39 -10.88
CA PRO A 173 -24.29 -38.30 -11.07
C PRO A 173 -25.03 -38.13 -9.73
N GLY A 174 -25.79 -37.05 -9.61
CA GLY A 174 -26.59 -36.74 -8.42
C GLY A 174 -25.86 -35.97 -7.31
N ALA A 175 -24.56 -35.67 -7.46
CA ALA A 175 -23.87 -34.77 -6.53
C ALA A 175 -24.41 -33.34 -6.66
N LYS A 176 -24.61 -32.69 -5.52
CA LYS A 176 -25.00 -31.28 -5.41
C LYS A 176 -24.10 -30.59 -4.40
N GLY A 177 -23.99 -29.28 -4.50
CA GLY A 177 -23.32 -28.51 -3.47
C GLY A 177 -23.22 -27.04 -3.82
N ASP A 178 -22.97 -26.23 -2.81
CA ASP A 178 -22.81 -24.78 -2.89
C ASP A 178 -21.54 -24.37 -2.11
N LEU A 179 -20.81 -23.41 -2.66
CA LEU A 179 -19.93 -22.55 -1.88
C LEU A 179 -20.73 -21.28 -1.52
N VAL A 180 -21.02 -21.12 -0.23
CA VAL A 180 -21.65 -19.92 0.32
C VAL A 180 -20.56 -19.03 0.88
N VAL A 181 -20.55 -17.76 0.48
CA VAL A 181 -19.56 -16.78 0.95
C VAL A 181 -20.29 -15.65 1.64
N THR A 182 -20.06 -15.54 2.95
CA THR A 182 -20.45 -14.37 3.73
C THR A 182 -19.27 -13.41 3.80
N ALA A 183 -19.51 -12.11 3.72
CA ALA A 183 -18.48 -11.10 3.91
C ALA A 183 -18.90 -10.07 4.96
N SER A 184 -17.92 -9.52 5.65
CA SER A 184 -18.05 -8.33 6.50
C SER A 184 -16.88 -7.38 6.28
N ALA A 185 -17.03 -6.11 6.63
CA ALA A 185 -15.97 -5.11 6.49
C ALA A 185 -15.98 -4.10 7.64
N ASP A 186 -14.80 -3.64 8.04
CA ASP A 186 -14.61 -2.53 8.99
C ASP A 186 -13.50 -1.63 8.46
N LEU A 187 -13.91 -0.52 7.83
CA LEU A 187 -13.01 0.45 7.22
C LEU A 187 -13.12 1.81 7.91
N LYS A 188 -11.98 2.49 8.00
CA LYS A 188 -11.89 3.87 8.47
C LYS A 188 -11.22 4.72 7.41
N ALA A 189 -11.88 5.80 7.04
CA ALA A 189 -11.29 6.84 6.20
C ALA A 189 -11.36 8.19 6.90
N SER A 190 -10.39 9.05 6.66
CA SER A 190 -10.41 10.43 7.14
C SER A 190 -9.92 11.42 6.10
N TYR A 191 -10.36 12.67 6.23
CA TYR A 191 -9.92 13.81 5.44
C TYR A 191 -9.60 15.00 6.34
N VAL A 192 -8.51 15.69 6.04
CA VAL A 192 -8.11 16.95 6.68
C VAL A 192 -7.68 17.96 5.61
N GLY A 193 -8.06 19.22 5.79
CA GLY A 193 -7.63 20.32 4.93
C GLY A 193 -6.17 20.67 5.12
N VAL A 194 -5.49 20.96 4.02
CA VAL A 194 -4.14 21.51 4.02
C VAL A 194 -4.17 22.97 3.58
N CYS A 195 -4.89 23.28 2.50
CA CYS A 195 -5.00 24.64 1.98
C CYS A 195 -6.39 24.89 1.38
N ALA A 196 -6.89 26.12 1.55
CA ALA A 196 -8.09 26.62 0.88
C ALA A 196 -7.93 28.13 0.73
N GLU A 197 -7.64 28.58 -0.49
CA GLU A 197 -7.24 29.97 -0.75
C GLU A 197 -7.91 30.52 -2.01
N LEU A 198 -8.05 31.85 -2.04
CA LEU A 198 -8.49 32.63 -3.19
C LEU A 198 -7.42 33.68 -3.50
N ALA A 199 -6.82 33.61 -4.68
CA ALA A 199 -5.87 34.61 -5.16
C ALA A 199 -6.10 34.90 -6.64
N ASP A 200 -6.07 36.17 -7.04
CA ASP A 200 -6.23 36.59 -8.43
C ASP A 200 -7.47 36.02 -9.14
N GLY A 201 -8.58 35.87 -8.39
CA GLY A 201 -9.83 35.30 -8.89
C GLY A 201 -9.81 33.77 -9.04
N ILE A 202 -8.73 33.10 -8.62
CA ILE A 202 -8.58 31.65 -8.63
C ILE A 202 -8.71 31.12 -7.19
N ALA A 203 -9.70 30.27 -6.98
CA ALA A 203 -9.87 29.51 -5.75
C ALA A 203 -9.25 28.11 -5.87
N GLN A 204 -8.56 27.62 -4.85
CA GLN A 204 -8.03 26.25 -4.82
C GLN A 204 -8.25 25.63 -3.43
N SER A 205 -8.43 24.31 -3.40
CA SER A 205 -8.41 23.54 -2.14
C SER A 205 -7.61 22.25 -2.26
N THR A 206 -6.78 21.98 -1.27
CA THR A 206 -6.02 20.73 -1.11
C THR A 206 -6.17 20.18 0.30
N GLY A 207 -5.96 18.88 0.45
CA GLY A 207 -6.00 18.20 1.73
C GLY A 207 -5.17 16.93 1.77
N ARG A 208 -5.35 16.15 2.83
CA ARG A 208 -4.84 14.78 2.95
C ARG A 208 -5.98 13.84 3.28
N VAL A 209 -5.90 12.65 2.73
CA VAL A 209 -6.84 11.56 3.02
C VAL A 209 -6.07 10.37 3.58
N SER A 210 -6.71 9.66 4.52
CA SER A 210 -6.21 8.36 4.98
C SER A 210 -7.28 7.28 4.86
N LEU A 211 -6.84 6.04 4.64
CA LEU A 211 -7.67 4.83 4.59
C LEU A 211 -6.96 3.68 5.32
N GLY A 212 -7.71 2.89 6.06
CA GLY A 212 -7.29 1.56 6.52
C GLY A 212 -8.48 0.70 6.95
N GLY A 213 -8.27 -0.59 7.11
CA GLY A 213 -9.31 -1.51 7.57
C GLY A 213 -9.14 -2.93 7.06
N THR A 214 -10.17 -3.73 7.26
CA THR A 214 -10.20 -5.14 6.86
C THR A 214 -11.50 -5.52 6.18
N VAL A 215 -11.43 -6.53 5.32
CA VAL A 215 -12.56 -7.27 4.79
C VAL A 215 -12.40 -8.73 5.24
N THR A 216 -13.44 -9.31 5.82
CA THR A 216 -13.42 -10.71 6.28
C THR A 216 -14.37 -11.52 5.43
N LEU A 217 -13.87 -12.60 4.83
CA LEU A 217 -14.68 -13.60 4.13
C LEU A 217 -14.90 -14.80 5.05
N GLU A 218 -16.10 -15.35 5.05
CA GLU A 218 -16.48 -16.55 5.77
C GLU A 218 -17.06 -17.56 4.77
N PRO A 219 -16.22 -18.27 4.01
CA PRO A 219 -16.66 -19.36 3.15
C PRO A 219 -17.23 -20.53 3.95
N ARG A 220 -18.34 -21.08 3.48
CA ARG A 220 -18.93 -22.35 3.91
C ARG A 220 -19.16 -23.22 2.69
N VAL A 221 -18.75 -24.49 2.75
CA VAL A 221 -18.96 -25.43 1.64
C VAL A 221 -19.99 -26.47 2.05
N GLU A 222 -21.04 -26.61 1.27
CA GLU A 222 -22.10 -27.61 1.46
C GLU A 222 -22.05 -28.59 0.29
N ILE A 223 -21.87 -29.88 0.55
CA ILE A 223 -21.82 -30.92 -0.49
C ILE A 223 -22.77 -32.04 -0.10
N SER A 224 -23.67 -32.41 -1.01
CA SER A 224 -24.54 -33.57 -0.89
C SER A 224 -24.12 -34.63 -1.91
N LEU A 225 -23.62 -35.77 -1.42
CA LEU A 225 -23.19 -36.89 -2.24
C LEU A 225 -24.14 -38.09 -2.05
N PRO A 226 -24.64 -38.70 -3.13
CA PRO A 226 -25.65 -39.76 -3.03
C PRO A 226 -25.18 -41.03 -2.27
N PHE A 227 -23.86 -41.26 -2.18
CA PHE A 227 -23.29 -42.44 -1.53
C PHE A 227 -22.61 -42.14 -0.18
N VAL A 228 -22.28 -40.87 0.08
CA VAL A 228 -21.48 -40.44 1.26
C VAL A 228 -22.31 -39.58 2.22
N GLY A 229 -23.51 -39.17 1.81
CA GLY A 229 -24.38 -38.25 2.54
C GLY A 229 -23.92 -36.80 2.41
N ASP A 230 -24.48 -35.96 3.27
CA ASP A 230 -24.16 -34.53 3.31
C ASP A 230 -22.87 -34.29 4.08
N LYS A 231 -22.04 -33.40 3.54
CA LYS A 231 -20.77 -32.93 4.12
C LYS A 231 -20.76 -31.42 4.11
N THR A 232 -20.37 -30.85 5.24
CA THR A 232 -20.26 -29.41 5.41
C THR A 232 -18.84 -29.08 5.86
N LEU A 233 -18.18 -28.16 5.15
CA LEU A 233 -17.08 -27.40 5.71
C LEU A 233 -17.69 -26.21 6.43
N GLU A 234 -17.59 -26.21 7.76
CA GLU A 234 -18.07 -25.10 8.58
C GLU A 234 -17.39 -23.78 8.19
N ALA A 235 -18.10 -22.68 8.42
CA ALA A 235 -17.59 -21.35 8.12
C ALA A 235 -16.27 -21.09 8.86
N PHE A 236 -15.30 -20.51 8.17
CA PHE A 236 -14.02 -20.11 8.76
C PHE A 236 -13.60 -18.73 8.22
N PRO A 237 -13.00 -17.86 9.05
CA PRO A 237 -12.68 -16.51 8.63
C PRO A 237 -11.40 -16.45 7.79
N ILE A 238 -11.44 -15.65 6.72
CA ILE A 238 -10.29 -15.24 5.92
C ILE A 238 -10.26 -13.71 5.92
N THR A 239 -9.30 -13.14 6.65
CA THR A 239 -9.16 -11.69 6.78
C THR A 239 -8.22 -11.13 5.72
N ILE A 240 -8.74 -10.20 4.92
CA ILE A 240 -8.02 -9.41 3.92
C ILE A 240 -7.75 -8.04 4.53
N ALA A 241 -6.49 -7.75 4.85
CA ALA A 241 -6.08 -6.41 5.26
C ALA A 241 -6.03 -5.50 4.03
N LEU A 242 -6.70 -4.34 4.09
CA LEU A 242 -6.61 -3.35 3.02
C LEU A 242 -5.29 -2.57 3.13
N PRO A 243 -4.67 -2.17 2.00
CA PRO A 243 -3.51 -1.29 2.01
C PRO A 243 -3.83 -0.02 2.77
N ARG A 244 -2.94 0.36 3.68
CA ARG A 244 -3.05 1.65 4.34
C ARG A 244 -2.67 2.75 3.36
N VAL A 245 -3.53 3.74 3.23
CA VAL A 245 -3.25 4.93 2.41
C VAL A 245 -3.19 6.14 3.33
N ASP A 246 -2.18 6.98 3.10
CA ASP A 246 -2.08 8.33 3.65
C ASP A 246 -1.44 9.19 2.56
N ALA A 247 -2.28 9.92 1.84
CA ALA A 247 -1.89 10.58 0.59
C ALA A 247 -2.42 12.01 0.55
N PRO A 248 -1.67 12.94 -0.09
CA PRO A 248 -2.23 14.23 -0.42
C PRO A 248 -3.38 14.08 -1.44
N LEU A 249 -4.35 14.97 -1.36
CA LEU A 249 -5.48 15.05 -2.27
C LEU A 249 -5.65 16.49 -2.75
N ASP A 250 -5.60 16.70 -4.05
CA ASP A 250 -5.97 17.95 -4.69
C ASP A 250 -7.47 17.92 -5.04
N LEU A 251 -8.24 18.89 -4.56
CA LEU A 251 -9.65 19.04 -4.91
C LEU A 251 -9.83 19.98 -6.12
N GLY A 252 -8.72 20.52 -6.63
CA GLY A 252 -8.60 21.30 -7.84
C GLY A 252 -8.61 22.82 -7.64
N SER A 253 -8.24 23.53 -8.70
CA SER A 253 -8.34 24.98 -8.82
C SER A 253 -9.50 25.38 -9.72
N ARG A 254 -10.14 26.51 -9.41
CA ARG A 254 -11.33 27.03 -10.07
C ARG A 254 -11.26 28.56 -10.20
N ASP A 255 -11.54 29.07 -11.39
CA ASP A 255 -11.81 30.49 -11.60
C ASP A 255 -13.17 30.85 -10.97
N VAL A 256 -13.20 31.83 -10.07
CA VAL A 256 -14.40 32.21 -9.30
C VAL A 256 -15.48 32.80 -10.20
N ALA A 257 -15.10 33.60 -11.20
CA ALA A 257 -16.05 34.32 -12.05
C ALA A 257 -16.83 33.36 -12.98
N SER A 258 -16.14 32.33 -13.48
CA SER A 258 -16.69 31.36 -14.43
C SER A 258 -17.01 30.00 -13.82
N GLY A 259 -16.51 29.71 -12.61
CA GLY A 259 -16.55 28.40 -11.97
C GLY A 259 -15.68 27.34 -12.67
N LYS A 260 -14.90 27.70 -13.70
CA LYS A 260 -14.17 26.76 -14.54
C LYS A 260 -12.87 26.30 -13.90
N ALA A 261 -12.46 25.07 -14.18
CA ALA A 261 -11.17 24.54 -13.77
C ALA A 261 -10.00 25.37 -14.36
N VAL A 262 -8.95 25.58 -13.56
CA VAL A 262 -7.70 26.21 -14.01
C VAL A 262 -6.50 25.33 -13.62
N ALA A 263 -5.38 25.45 -14.35
CA ALA A 263 -4.25 24.51 -14.28
C ALA A 263 -3.37 24.66 -13.02
N SER A 264 -3.42 25.82 -12.37
CA SER A 264 -2.65 26.11 -11.17
C SER A 264 -3.43 27.07 -10.28
N GLY A 265 -3.27 26.96 -8.97
CA GLY A 265 -3.84 27.90 -8.02
C GLY A 265 -2.85 28.26 -6.92
N PRO A 266 -3.27 29.06 -5.93
CA PRO A 266 -2.40 29.62 -4.91
C PRO A 266 -1.79 28.60 -3.93
N CYS A 267 -2.33 27.39 -3.83
CA CYS A 267 -1.85 26.36 -2.89
C CYS A 267 -0.57 25.64 -3.37
N THR A 268 0.38 26.32 -4.01
CA THR A 268 1.58 25.73 -4.66
C THR A 268 2.64 25.18 -3.71
N GLY A 269 2.33 25.02 -2.41
CA GLY A 269 3.32 24.73 -1.38
C GLY A 269 3.52 23.26 -0.98
N GLY A 270 2.74 22.28 -1.49
CA GLY A 270 2.77 20.97 -0.82
C GLY A 270 2.29 19.71 -1.53
N VAL A 271 1.91 19.75 -2.81
CA VAL A 271 1.46 18.53 -3.52
C VAL A 271 2.17 18.43 -4.87
N THR A 272 3.29 17.71 -4.91
CA THR A 272 3.85 17.24 -6.18
C THR A 272 2.96 16.11 -6.68
N SER A 273 1.94 16.43 -7.46
CA SER A 273 1.17 15.44 -8.21
C SER A 273 2.13 14.67 -9.12
N GLY A 274 2.42 13.42 -8.76
CA GLY A 274 3.20 12.52 -9.59
C GLY A 274 2.36 12.03 -10.76
N ASP A 275 2.23 12.86 -11.80
CA ASP A 275 1.67 12.41 -13.07
C ASP A 275 2.66 11.45 -13.74
N GLY A 276 2.37 10.16 -13.63
CA GLY A 276 2.94 9.12 -14.47
C GLY A 276 2.25 9.15 -15.85
N GLY A 277 2.91 9.73 -16.84
CA GLY A 277 2.44 9.76 -18.23
C GLY A 277 3.58 9.82 -19.23
N SER A 278 3.75 8.71 -19.94
CA SER A 278 4.76 8.42 -20.98
C SER A 278 4.67 9.34 -22.21
N GLY A 279 5.83 9.59 -22.83
CA GLY A 279 5.96 10.27 -24.12
C GLY A 279 7.41 10.27 -24.62
N ASP A 280 7.86 9.14 -25.14
CA ASP A 280 8.97 9.09 -26.09
C ASP A 280 8.58 9.89 -27.35
N ASP A 281 9.47 10.76 -27.81
CA ASP A 281 9.86 10.84 -29.22
C ASP A 281 11.15 11.65 -29.35
N GLY A 282 12.20 10.98 -29.81
CA GLY A 282 13.48 11.58 -30.08
C GLY A 282 13.50 12.35 -31.41
N ALA A 283 14.30 13.41 -31.46
CA ALA A 283 15.00 13.80 -32.67
C ALA A 283 16.29 14.56 -32.34
N THR A 284 17.36 14.05 -32.93
CA THR A 284 18.76 14.46 -32.93
C THR A 284 19.05 15.93 -33.25
N ALA A 285 20.04 16.51 -32.56
CA ALA A 285 21.08 17.32 -33.22
C ALA A 285 22.35 17.42 -32.37
N ARG A 286 23.43 16.85 -32.92
CA ARG A 286 24.82 17.08 -32.51
C ARG A 286 25.17 18.57 -32.64
N GLN A 287 25.93 19.10 -31.68
CA GLN A 287 26.95 20.10 -31.99
C GLN A 287 28.16 19.92 -31.07
N ASP A 288 29.28 19.61 -31.72
CA ASP A 288 30.63 19.54 -31.19
C ASP A 288 31.18 20.93 -30.85
N GLY A 289 32.15 20.94 -29.93
CA GLY A 289 33.16 22.00 -29.78
C GLY A 289 32.91 22.92 -28.59
N GLY A 290 33.86 23.20 -27.71
CA GLY A 290 35.27 22.85 -27.64
C GLY A 290 35.84 23.49 -26.37
N ALA A 291 36.83 22.83 -25.77
CA ALA A 291 37.68 23.45 -24.76
C ALA A 291 38.55 24.55 -25.41
N PRO A 292 38.98 25.56 -24.66
CA PRO A 292 40.33 25.44 -24.14
C PRO A 292 40.54 25.93 -22.70
N SER A 293 41.64 25.40 -22.17
CA SER A 293 42.39 25.78 -20.98
C SER A 293 42.63 27.29 -20.85
N GLY A 294 42.60 27.77 -19.60
CA GLY A 294 42.96 29.13 -19.23
C GLY A 294 43.27 29.24 -17.73
N ASP A 295 44.52 28.97 -17.41
CA ASP A 295 45.22 29.34 -16.17
C ASP A 295 45.10 30.86 -15.91
N THR A 296 44.84 31.27 -14.67
CA THR A 296 45.39 32.51 -14.10
C THR A 296 45.26 32.54 -12.58
N THR A 297 46.37 32.92 -11.97
CA THR A 297 46.60 33.10 -10.54
C THR A 297 46.16 34.48 -10.06
N ALA A 298 45.65 34.53 -8.82
CA ALA A 298 45.72 35.62 -7.82
C ALA A 298 45.12 37.01 -8.12
N THR A 299 44.08 37.40 -7.38
CA THR A 299 44.11 38.51 -6.38
C THR A 299 42.79 38.62 -5.58
N ARG A 300 42.91 38.68 -4.25
CA ARG A 300 41.92 39.21 -3.27
C ARG A 300 41.99 40.76 -3.33
N PRO A 301 41.02 41.60 -2.87
CA PRO A 301 39.93 41.34 -1.92
C PRO A 301 38.56 42.03 -2.21
N ASP A 302 37.49 41.60 -1.53
CA ASP A 302 36.60 42.54 -0.81
C ASP A 302 35.49 41.80 -0.04
N GLN A 303 35.43 42.04 1.27
CA GLN A 303 34.31 41.71 2.13
C GLN A 303 33.24 42.78 1.96
N ARG A 304 32.09 42.41 1.38
CA ARG A 304 30.91 43.27 1.39
C ARG A 304 30.11 43.02 2.67
N VAL A 305 30.29 43.93 3.62
CA VAL A 305 29.47 44.10 4.82
C VAL A 305 28.05 44.50 4.39
N LEU A 306 27.03 43.76 4.85
CA LEU A 306 25.63 44.18 4.75
C LEU A 306 25.31 45.15 5.91
N PRO A 307 24.68 46.31 5.64
CA PRO A 307 24.26 47.22 6.70
C PRO A 307 23.00 46.70 7.40
N SER A 308 23.03 46.76 8.72
CA SER A 308 21.85 46.71 9.59
C SER A 308 20.95 47.91 9.29
N PHE A 309 19.74 47.64 8.80
CA PHE A 309 18.69 48.65 8.72
C PHE A 309 17.96 48.73 10.06
N ASP A 310 18.24 49.82 10.76
CA ASP A 310 17.47 50.35 11.88
C ASP A 310 16.35 51.22 11.27
N VAL A 311 15.09 50.84 11.48
CA VAL A 311 13.92 51.64 11.07
C VAL A 311 13.15 51.97 12.34
N THR A 312 13.54 53.10 12.93
CA THR A 312 12.65 53.93 13.74
C THR A 312 11.71 54.68 12.79
N SER A 313 10.41 54.41 12.91
CA SER A 313 9.37 55.19 12.24
C SER A 313 8.18 55.32 13.17
N ASP A 314 8.15 56.45 13.87
CA ASP A 314 6.97 57.02 14.47
C ASP A 314 5.87 57.20 13.42
N TYR A 315 4.76 56.48 13.56
CA TYR A 315 3.51 56.89 12.93
C TYR A 315 2.33 56.61 13.87
N ASN A 316 1.87 57.70 14.48
CA ASN A 316 0.66 57.79 15.28
C ASN A 316 -0.57 57.31 14.48
N HIS A 317 -1.25 56.30 15.00
CA HIS A 317 -2.69 56.15 14.80
C HIS A 317 -3.38 56.06 16.15
N ASP A 318 -3.93 57.22 16.54
CA ASP A 318 -4.90 57.38 17.59
C ASP A 318 -6.23 56.77 17.11
N VAL A 319 -6.53 55.56 17.61
CA VAL A 319 -7.87 54.97 17.56
C VAL A 319 -8.16 54.45 18.95
N THR A 320 -8.92 55.25 19.71
CA THR A 320 -9.53 54.87 20.98
C THR A 320 -10.44 53.65 20.77
N SER A 321 -9.95 52.46 21.13
CA SER A 321 -10.77 51.27 21.38
C SER A 321 -10.85 51.04 22.90
N PRO A 322 -12.02 50.62 23.41
CA PRO A 322 -12.28 50.57 24.84
C PRO A 322 -11.45 49.49 25.53
N ALA A 323 -11.00 49.81 26.74
CA ALA A 323 -10.31 48.91 27.65
C ALA A 323 -11.11 47.60 27.84
N SER A 324 -10.64 46.53 27.21
CA SER A 324 -10.85 45.14 27.63
C SER A 324 -9.47 44.62 28.04
N ASP A 325 -9.13 44.76 29.31
CA ASP A 325 -9.37 43.76 30.36
C ASP A 325 -8.14 42.87 30.48
N ALA A 326 -7.66 42.77 31.71
CA ALA A 326 -6.36 42.22 32.05
C ALA A 326 -6.19 40.83 31.45
N THR A 327 -5.11 40.62 30.68
CA THR A 327 -4.52 39.30 30.52
C THR A 327 -4.17 38.81 31.93
N VAL A 328 -5.10 38.07 32.53
CA VAL A 328 -4.85 37.24 33.70
C VAL A 328 -3.68 36.36 33.29
N ASP A 329 -2.53 36.64 33.90
CA ASP A 329 -1.35 35.78 33.94
C ASP A 329 -1.81 34.47 34.59
N GLN A 330 -2.47 33.62 33.79
CA GLN A 330 -2.82 32.27 34.17
C GLN A 330 -1.47 31.59 34.35
N PRO A 331 -1.08 31.22 35.59
CA PRO A 331 0.19 30.58 35.83
C PRO A 331 0.24 29.36 34.91
N GLN A 332 1.18 29.35 33.96
CA GLN A 332 1.32 28.21 33.08
C GLN A 332 1.45 26.96 33.97
N PRO A 333 0.68 25.91 33.70
CA PRO A 333 0.77 24.68 34.49
C PRO A 333 2.25 24.25 34.50
N PRO A 334 2.81 23.93 35.68
CA PRO A 334 4.22 23.58 35.78
C PRO A 334 4.53 22.46 34.80
N CYS A 335 5.55 22.64 33.97
CA CYS A 335 5.92 21.69 32.93
C CYS A 335 6.20 20.31 33.59
N ALA A 336 5.61 19.25 33.05
CA ALA A 336 5.84 17.90 33.56
C ALA A 336 7.13 17.35 32.93
N LEU A 337 8.24 17.46 33.66
CA LEU A 337 9.53 16.90 33.25
C LEU A 337 9.43 15.38 33.05
N GLY A 338 10.19 14.87 32.07
CA GLY A 338 10.23 13.44 31.75
C GLY A 338 9.20 13.00 30.72
N THR A 339 8.46 13.93 30.13
CA THR A 339 7.62 13.68 28.95
C THR A 339 8.42 13.91 27.66
N PRO A 340 8.01 13.34 26.52
CA PRO A 340 8.66 13.61 25.23
C PRO A 340 8.66 15.09 24.81
N ASP A 341 7.80 15.93 25.38
CA ASP A 341 7.77 17.38 25.10
C ASP A 341 8.59 18.21 26.12
N HIS A 342 9.04 17.60 27.22
CA HIS A 342 9.81 18.24 28.29
C HIS A 342 10.91 17.30 28.84
N CYS A 343 11.81 16.84 27.96
CA CYS A 343 12.79 15.81 28.26
C CYS A 343 14.14 16.38 28.69
N GLY A 344 14.34 16.52 30.00
CA GLY A 344 15.54 17.14 30.59
C GLY A 344 15.29 18.57 31.07
N GLY A 345 14.38 19.29 30.41
CA GLY A 345 13.95 20.64 30.76
C GLY A 345 12.59 20.99 30.16
N CYS A 346 11.99 22.10 30.60
CA CYS A 346 10.65 22.51 30.12
C CYS A 346 10.59 22.83 28.62
N ASN A 347 11.73 23.06 27.95
CA ASN A 347 11.76 23.39 26.52
C ASN A 347 12.49 22.32 25.68
N ASP A 348 12.84 21.19 26.29
CA ASP A 348 13.63 20.14 25.65
C ASP A 348 12.69 19.11 25.00
N LYS A 349 12.13 19.47 23.85
CA LYS A 349 11.26 18.58 23.07
C LYS A 349 12.10 17.51 22.36
N CYS A 350 11.71 16.24 22.52
CA CYS A 350 12.35 15.16 21.81
C CYS A 350 12.12 15.26 20.30
N PRO A 351 13.18 15.05 19.49
CA PRO A 351 13.04 15.02 18.03
C PRO A 351 12.13 13.86 17.61
N GLY A 352 11.37 14.08 16.54
CA GLY A 352 10.49 13.07 15.94
C GLY A 352 9.02 13.41 15.94
N ILE A 353 8.24 12.42 15.51
CA ILE A 353 6.79 12.53 15.34
C ILE A 353 6.13 11.40 16.12
N ASP A 354 5.13 11.75 16.94
CA ASP A 354 4.22 10.78 17.53
C ASP A 354 3.10 10.49 16.54
N ASN A 355 3.08 9.28 16.00
CA ASN A 355 2.05 8.83 15.09
C ASN A 355 1.77 7.33 15.29
N VAL A 356 1.14 6.73 14.29
CA VAL A 356 0.80 5.30 14.26
C VAL A 356 2.00 4.36 14.10
N ALA A 357 3.11 4.86 13.59
CA ALA A 357 4.33 4.13 13.28
C ALA A 357 5.45 4.41 14.29
N SER A 358 5.39 5.54 15.01
CA SER A 358 6.42 5.95 15.97
C SER A 358 5.86 6.63 17.21
N ALA A 359 6.57 6.46 18.32
CA ALA A 359 6.37 7.18 19.57
C ALA A 359 7.71 7.73 20.07
N ARG A 360 7.78 9.04 20.30
CA ARG A 360 8.90 9.64 21.04
C ARG A 360 8.85 9.17 22.49
N THR A 361 10.01 8.91 23.06
CA THR A 361 10.16 8.50 24.46
C THR A 361 11.12 9.41 25.18
N CYS A 362 10.91 9.58 26.49
CA CYS A 362 11.85 10.29 27.36
C CYS A 362 12.14 9.41 28.57
N SER A 363 13.41 9.09 28.79
CA SER A 363 13.84 8.29 29.94
C SER A 363 15.09 8.91 30.55
N GLY A 364 15.01 9.31 31.83
CA GLY A 364 16.13 9.95 32.53
C GLY A 364 16.58 11.28 31.91
N GLY A 365 15.69 12.00 31.22
CA GLY A 365 16.02 13.24 30.51
C GLY A 365 16.73 13.02 29.16
N VAL A 366 16.78 11.77 28.67
CA VAL A 366 17.31 11.44 27.35
C VAL A 366 16.16 11.10 26.40
N CYS A 367 16.16 11.75 25.24
CA CYS A 367 15.19 11.50 24.19
C CYS A 367 15.47 10.19 23.44
N GLY A 368 14.40 9.46 23.18
CA GLY A 368 14.37 8.27 22.35
C GLY A 368 13.22 8.29 21.35
N LEU A 369 13.24 7.31 20.46
CA LEU A 369 12.15 7.01 19.53
C LEU A 369 11.90 5.51 19.64
N THR A 370 10.63 5.12 19.75
CA THR A 370 10.16 3.75 19.74
C THR A 370 9.29 3.56 18.52
N CYS A 371 9.63 2.60 17.66
CA CYS A 371 8.80 2.25 16.52
C CYS A 371 7.60 1.40 16.97
N ARG A 372 6.49 1.54 16.24
CA ARG A 372 5.25 0.83 16.56
C ARG A 372 5.02 -0.32 15.61
N GLY A 373 4.76 -1.51 16.15
CA GLY A 373 4.53 -2.72 15.36
C GLY A 373 5.68 -3.00 14.38
N ASP A 374 5.34 -3.24 13.12
CA ASP A 374 6.27 -3.54 12.03
C ASP A 374 6.71 -2.28 11.24
N SER A 375 6.69 -1.11 11.88
CA SER A 375 7.22 0.13 11.29
C SER A 375 8.68 0.29 11.65
N TYR A 376 9.50 0.80 10.72
CA TYR A 376 10.95 0.86 10.88
C TYR A 376 11.51 2.26 10.57
N ASP A 377 12.49 2.69 11.36
CA ASP A 377 13.32 3.90 11.16
C ASP A 377 14.56 3.54 10.33
N VAL A 378 14.44 3.64 9.03
CA VAL A 378 15.37 3.04 8.08
C VAL A 378 16.53 3.93 7.73
N ASN A 379 16.42 5.23 7.98
CA ASN A 379 17.50 6.19 7.81
C ASN A 379 18.22 6.51 9.15
N GLY A 380 17.70 6.01 10.27
CA GLY A 380 18.22 6.23 11.63
C GLY A 380 17.91 7.62 12.19
N SER A 381 17.09 8.41 11.50
CA SER A 381 16.72 9.76 11.87
C SER A 381 15.49 9.73 12.77
N ALA A 382 15.67 10.21 14.00
CA ALA A 382 14.54 10.30 14.91
C ALA A 382 13.49 11.32 14.42
N ALA A 383 13.88 12.29 13.57
CA ALA A 383 13.09 13.48 13.25
C ALA A 383 11.84 13.19 12.42
N ASP A 384 11.87 12.16 11.59
CA ASP A 384 10.81 11.73 10.67
C ASP A 384 10.05 10.48 11.14
N GLY A 385 10.43 9.91 12.28
CA GLY A 385 9.73 8.79 12.90
C GLY A 385 10.19 7.44 12.35
N CYS A 386 9.25 6.49 12.22
CA CYS A 386 9.51 5.17 11.64
C CYS A 386 8.75 5.08 10.31
N GLU A 387 9.45 5.34 9.23
CA GLU A 387 8.93 5.68 7.90
C GLU A 387 8.60 4.47 7.03
N THR A 388 9.15 3.29 7.34
CA THR A 388 8.96 2.09 6.51
C THR A 388 8.15 1.03 7.23
N LEU A 389 6.96 0.72 6.71
CA LEU A 389 6.22 -0.46 7.16
C LEU A 389 6.78 -1.72 6.48
N ASP A 390 7.04 -2.79 7.25
CA ASP A 390 7.28 -4.11 6.67
C ASP A 390 5.94 -4.70 6.19
N ILE A 391 5.53 -4.26 5.00
CA ILE A 391 4.35 -4.76 4.28
C ILE A 391 4.45 -6.26 3.91
N ASP A 392 5.61 -6.86 4.13
CA ASP A 392 5.99 -8.19 3.68
C ASP A 392 6.06 -9.22 4.80
N ALA A 393 5.47 -8.96 5.98
CA ALA A 393 5.29 -9.96 7.05
C ALA A 393 4.60 -11.27 6.55
N ARG A 394 3.93 -11.19 5.39
CA ARG A 394 3.41 -12.34 4.64
C ARG A 394 4.48 -13.40 4.35
N TYR A 395 5.73 -13.01 4.11
CA TYR A 395 6.80 -13.92 3.66
C TYR A 395 7.65 -14.49 4.80
N ASP A 396 7.12 -14.51 6.03
CA ASP A 396 7.87 -14.93 7.23
C ASP A 396 7.85 -16.46 7.45
N SER A 397 7.23 -17.23 6.54
CA SER A 397 7.21 -18.70 6.55
C SER A 397 7.50 -19.27 5.16
N ALA A 398 8.00 -20.51 5.11
CA ALA A 398 8.25 -21.22 3.87
C ALA A 398 6.97 -21.42 3.05
N GLN A 399 5.83 -21.63 3.71
CA GLN A 399 4.51 -21.81 3.08
C GLN A 399 4.06 -20.55 2.35
N ASN A 400 4.38 -19.39 2.92
CA ASN A 400 4.02 -18.11 2.36
C ASN A 400 5.21 -17.46 1.65
N ALA A 401 6.22 -18.21 1.22
CA ALA A 401 7.39 -17.66 0.54
C ALA A 401 6.96 -16.82 -0.67
N ARG A 402 7.61 -15.66 -0.86
CA ARG A 402 7.37 -14.81 -2.03
C ARG A 402 7.67 -15.59 -3.30
N ASP A 403 6.64 -15.75 -4.13
CA ASP A 403 6.77 -16.47 -5.40
C ASP A 403 7.49 -15.61 -6.43
N LEU A 404 8.60 -16.12 -6.94
CA LEU A 404 9.38 -15.51 -8.01
C LEU A 404 8.95 -16.02 -9.39
N GLY A 405 7.98 -16.93 -9.44
CA GLY A 405 7.49 -17.58 -10.65
C GLY A 405 8.39 -18.74 -11.09
N ASN A 406 8.36 -19.01 -12.39
CA ASN A 406 9.12 -20.09 -13.01
C ASN A 406 10.36 -19.52 -13.75
N THR A 407 11.35 -20.36 -13.97
CA THR A 407 12.49 -20.06 -14.85
C THR A 407 13.01 -21.36 -15.43
N ASP A 408 13.36 -21.36 -16.71
CA ASP A 408 13.99 -22.54 -17.32
C ASP A 408 15.44 -22.63 -16.87
N ASP A 409 15.95 -23.83 -16.68
CA ASP A 409 17.34 -24.15 -16.27
C ASP A 409 18.45 -23.52 -17.15
N CYS A 410 18.12 -23.09 -18.38
CA CYS A 410 19.05 -22.41 -19.31
C CYS A 410 18.74 -20.91 -19.53
N SER A 411 17.85 -20.30 -18.76
CA SER A 411 17.36 -18.92 -19.02
C SER A 411 18.30 -17.81 -18.52
N GLY A 412 19.45 -18.17 -17.95
CA GLY A 412 20.43 -17.21 -17.45
C GLY A 412 20.08 -16.66 -16.07
N PRO A 413 20.85 -15.71 -15.54
CA PRO A 413 20.69 -15.28 -14.16
C PRO A 413 19.39 -14.50 -13.94
N LYS A 414 18.63 -14.86 -12.91
CA LYS A 414 17.43 -14.16 -12.45
C LYS A 414 17.77 -13.25 -11.27
N ASN A 415 17.56 -11.95 -11.45
CA ASN A 415 17.78 -10.96 -10.40
C ASN A 415 16.45 -10.59 -9.75
N VAL A 416 16.42 -10.62 -8.41
CA VAL A 416 15.25 -10.25 -7.62
C VAL A 416 15.69 -9.27 -6.53
N ALA A 417 14.99 -8.15 -6.43
CA ALA A 417 15.12 -7.24 -5.31
C ALA A 417 14.03 -7.52 -4.27
N MET A 418 14.40 -7.51 -2.99
CA MET A 418 13.46 -7.54 -1.89
C MET A 418 13.90 -6.53 -0.84
N LEU A 419 12.95 -5.75 -0.32
CA LEU A 419 13.22 -4.89 0.81
C LEU A 419 13.18 -5.73 2.09
N LEU A 420 14.25 -5.70 2.88
CA LEU A 420 14.23 -6.23 4.23
C LEU A 420 14.30 -5.05 5.19
N ALA A 421 13.14 -4.61 5.68
CA ALA A 421 13.08 -3.53 6.64
C ALA A 421 13.60 -3.98 8.02
N SER A 422 14.47 -3.14 8.61
CA SER A 422 15.03 -3.32 9.94
C SER A 422 15.67 -2.03 10.42
N ASP A 423 15.68 -1.82 11.73
CA ASP A 423 16.39 -0.75 12.43
C ASP A 423 16.83 -1.16 13.85
N ASP A 424 17.32 -0.19 14.64
CA ASP A 424 17.77 -0.36 16.04
C ASP A 424 16.91 0.33 17.08
N ARG A 425 15.83 0.95 16.64
CA ARG A 425 14.87 1.52 17.56
C ARG A 425 14.25 0.39 18.37
N PRO A 426 13.97 0.64 19.65
CA PRO A 426 13.03 -0.17 20.39
C PRO A 426 11.69 -0.20 19.64
N HIS A 427 11.01 -1.35 19.65
CA HIS A 427 9.63 -1.45 19.17
C HIS A 427 8.69 -1.72 20.35
N ASP A 428 7.50 -1.10 20.33
CA ASP A 428 6.52 -1.13 21.44
C ASP A 428 5.84 -2.50 21.63
N SER A 429 5.43 -3.12 20.53
CA SER A 429 5.17 -4.54 20.41
C SER A 429 6.38 -5.16 19.74
N THR A 430 6.88 -6.28 20.27
CA THR A 430 7.92 -7.04 19.57
C THR A 430 7.41 -7.31 18.14
N PRO A 431 8.03 -6.74 17.09
CA PRO A 431 7.72 -7.11 15.71
C PRO A 431 7.88 -8.62 15.68
N ALA A 432 6.89 -9.37 15.18
CA ALA A 432 6.83 -10.82 15.33
C ALA A 432 8.25 -11.42 15.19
N GLN A 433 8.82 -11.83 16.34
CA GLN A 433 10.27 -11.86 16.64
C GLN A 433 11.24 -11.86 15.43
N ARG A 434 11.75 -10.69 15.01
CA ARG A 434 12.73 -10.57 13.91
C ARG A 434 14.19 -10.86 14.26
N THR A 435 14.53 -11.06 15.53
CA THR A 435 15.84 -11.67 15.85
C THR A 435 15.91 -13.13 15.39
N THR A 436 14.78 -13.71 14.96
CA THR A 436 14.70 -15.06 14.39
C THR A 436 13.81 -15.18 13.14
N ALA A 437 12.95 -14.21 12.81
CA ALA A 437 12.09 -14.26 11.62
C ALA A 437 12.93 -14.20 10.34
N ALA A 438 12.71 -15.18 9.47
CA ALA A 438 13.37 -15.27 8.18
C ALA A 438 12.41 -14.82 7.08
N LYS A 439 12.95 -14.18 6.03
CA LYS A 439 12.21 -13.96 4.79
C LYS A 439 12.40 -15.13 3.86
N TRP A 440 11.29 -15.58 3.29
CA TRP A 440 11.25 -16.72 2.40
C TRP A 440 10.96 -16.29 0.96
N LEU A 441 11.77 -16.77 0.03
CA LEU A 441 11.56 -16.65 -1.40
C LEU A 441 11.41 -18.07 -1.99
N LYS A 442 10.58 -18.23 -3.01
CA LYS A 442 10.48 -19.48 -3.77
C LYS A 442 10.58 -19.21 -5.27
N LEU A 443 11.33 -20.05 -5.96
CA LEU A 443 11.51 -20.03 -7.42
C LEU A 443 11.34 -21.47 -7.91
N HIS A 444 10.47 -21.68 -8.88
CA HIS A 444 10.36 -22.95 -9.54
C HIS A 444 11.29 -22.98 -10.76
N ILE A 445 12.08 -24.03 -10.88
CA ILE A 445 13.03 -24.22 -11.99
C ILE A 445 12.50 -25.37 -12.84
N THR A 446 12.21 -25.08 -14.10
CA THR A 446 11.72 -26.04 -15.08
C THR A 446 12.88 -26.57 -15.90
N ASP A 447 12.92 -27.89 -16.09
CA ASP A 447 13.87 -28.55 -16.98
C ASP A 447 13.53 -28.19 -18.43
N SER A 448 14.53 -27.78 -19.21
CA SER A 448 14.35 -27.46 -20.62
C SER A 448 14.43 -28.75 -21.44
N PRO A 449 13.36 -29.15 -22.16
CA PRO A 449 13.35 -30.42 -22.90
C PRO A 449 14.30 -30.45 -24.10
N TYR A 450 15.03 -29.36 -24.38
CA TYR A 450 15.83 -29.19 -25.58
C TYR A 450 17.32 -28.97 -25.35
N LEU A 451 17.78 -28.85 -24.09
CA LEU A 451 19.17 -28.50 -23.79
C LEU A 451 19.72 -29.42 -22.70
N SER A 452 20.96 -29.90 -22.89
CA SER A 452 21.68 -30.69 -21.90
C SER A 452 22.31 -29.81 -20.81
N CYS A 453 21.61 -28.76 -20.37
CA CYS A 453 22.09 -27.91 -19.30
C CYS A 453 22.09 -28.75 -18.01
N ILE A 454 23.18 -28.65 -17.24
CA ILE A 454 23.21 -29.22 -15.89
C ILE A 454 22.92 -28.06 -14.96
N LEU A 455 21.79 -28.12 -14.25
CA LEU A 455 21.37 -27.06 -13.36
C LEU A 455 22.31 -26.99 -12.15
N HIS A 456 23.05 -25.91 -11.92
CA HIS A 456 23.90 -25.73 -10.74
C HIS A 456 23.66 -24.35 -10.09
N PRO A 457 22.53 -24.17 -9.37
CA PRO A 457 22.08 -22.87 -8.91
C PRO A 457 23.10 -22.29 -7.95
N LYS A 458 23.62 -21.13 -8.32
CA LYS A 458 24.46 -20.29 -7.49
C LYS A 458 23.66 -19.06 -7.09
N ILE A 459 23.24 -19.04 -5.84
CA ILE A 459 22.46 -17.93 -5.29
C ILE A 459 23.43 -17.00 -4.57
N THR A 460 23.46 -15.74 -5.01
CA THR A 460 24.21 -14.66 -4.39
C THR A 460 23.21 -13.71 -3.72
N VAL A 461 23.29 -13.58 -2.39
CA VAL A 461 22.55 -12.58 -1.63
C VAL A 461 23.50 -11.43 -1.35
N ASP A 462 23.25 -10.29 -1.96
CA ASP A 462 24.01 -9.06 -1.73
C ASP A 462 23.48 -8.35 -0.48
N LEU A 463 24.32 -8.33 0.55
CA LEU A 463 24.09 -7.64 1.82
C LEU A 463 24.90 -6.34 1.88
N SER A 464 25.46 -5.84 0.78
CA SER A 464 26.24 -4.59 0.71
C SER A 464 25.52 -3.39 1.33
N SER A 465 24.19 -3.45 1.31
CA SER A 465 23.31 -2.41 1.82
C SER A 465 22.97 -2.58 3.31
N ALA A 466 23.21 -3.76 3.90
CA ALA A 466 23.00 -4.03 5.32
C ALA A 466 24.24 -3.61 6.14
N PRO A 467 24.10 -3.18 7.40
CA PRO A 467 25.26 -2.76 8.19
C PRO A 467 26.19 -3.91 8.58
N SER A 468 27.48 -3.62 8.71
CA SER A 468 28.50 -4.64 8.98
C SER A 468 28.42 -5.29 10.36
N SER A 469 27.65 -4.73 11.29
CA SER A 469 27.35 -5.32 12.60
C SER A 469 26.21 -6.35 12.56
N ALA A 470 25.44 -6.36 11.47
CA ALA A 470 24.42 -7.35 11.19
C ALA A 470 25.06 -8.68 10.84
N THR A 471 24.54 -9.79 11.36
CA THR A 471 24.88 -11.13 10.88
C THR A 471 23.63 -11.75 10.28
N PHE A 472 23.79 -12.35 9.11
CA PHE A 472 22.74 -13.03 8.36
C PHE A 472 23.13 -14.48 8.12
N LYS A 473 22.14 -15.37 8.18
CA LYS A 473 22.20 -16.73 7.70
C LYS A 473 21.28 -16.85 6.49
N VAL A 474 21.84 -17.28 5.38
CA VAL A 474 21.11 -17.61 4.15
C VAL A 474 21.10 -19.12 4.01
N THR A 475 19.92 -19.71 3.87
CA THR A 475 19.75 -21.14 3.61
C THR A 475 18.97 -21.33 2.33
N ALA A 476 19.60 -21.97 1.34
CA ALA A 476 18.92 -22.41 0.13
C ALA A 476 18.55 -23.88 0.25
N THR A 477 17.35 -24.23 -0.18
CA THR A 477 16.85 -25.60 -0.23
C THR A 477 16.28 -25.85 -1.61
N TYR A 478 16.83 -26.84 -2.32
CA TYR A 478 16.28 -27.32 -3.58
C TYR A 478 15.53 -28.63 -3.35
N ARG A 479 14.31 -28.72 -3.87
CA ARG A 479 13.50 -29.93 -3.80
C ARG A 479 13.02 -30.30 -5.21
N CYS A 480 13.37 -31.50 -5.66
CA CYS A 480 12.93 -32.00 -6.96
C CYS A 480 11.41 -32.20 -6.99
N ASP A 481 10.78 -32.08 -8.16
CA ASP A 481 9.32 -32.15 -8.32
C ASP A 481 8.74 -33.53 -8.01
N HIS A 482 9.46 -34.60 -8.34
CA HIS A 482 9.13 -35.97 -7.93
C HIS A 482 9.29 -36.21 -6.42
N GLY A 483 9.79 -35.21 -5.68
CA GLY A 483 9.77 -35.15 -4.22
C GLY A 483 10.76 -36.08 -3.50
N THR A 484 11.62 -36.80 -4.22
CA THR A 484 12.49 -37.83 -3.62
C THR A 484 13.82 -37.28 -3.11
N ASN A 485 14.33 -36.20 -3.71
CA ASN A 485 15.63 -35.62 -3.35
C ASN A 485 15.44 -34.16 -2.87
N GLN A 486 16.11 -33.84 -1.77
CA GLN A 486 16.19 -32.48 -1.24
C GLN A 486 17.65 -32.18 -0.90
N TYR A 487 18.13 -31.05 -1.38
CA TYR A 487 19.47 -30.57 -1.14
C TYR A 487 19.41 -29.21 -0.47
N SER A 488 20.34 -28.94 0.43
CA SER A 488 20.42 -27.65 1.09
C SER A 488 21.87 -27.21 1.22
N ASP A 489 22.07 -25.91 1.08
CA ASP A 489 23.33 -25.24 1.39
C ASP A 489 23.04 -23.98 2.21
N SER A 490 24.00 -23.57 3.04
CA SER A 490 23.84 -22.38 3.87
C SER A 490 25.12 -21.61 4.05
N ALA A 491 25.01 -20.29 4.03
CA ALA A 491 26.10 -19.37 4.29
C ALA A 491 25.71 -18.43 5.44
N THR A 492 26.68 -18.07 6.27
CA THR A 492 26.51 -17.06 7.32
C THR A 492 27.57 -16.01 7.15
N GLY A 493 27.20 -14.75 7.27
CA GLY A 493 28.16 -13.65 7.25
C GLY A 493 27.50 -12.32 7.58
N ASN A 494 28.31 -11.26 7.54
CA ASN A 494 27.88 -9.96 8.01
C ASN A 494 27.30 -9.10 6.89
N GLY A 495 26.54 -8.07 7.25
CA GLY A 495 26.20 -7.00 6.30
C GLY A 495 27.46 -6.35 5.71
N GLY A 496 27.30 -5.66 4.59
CA GLY A 496 28.41 -5.12 3.80
C GLY A 496 29.14 -6.17 2.94
N SER A 497 28.66 -7.41 2.90
CA SER A 497 29.25 -8.51 2.12
C SER A 497 28.22 -9.18 1.19
N SER A 498 28.65 -10.15 0.39
CA SER A 498 27.72 -11.02 -0.35
C SER A 498 27.84 -12.45 0.15
N LEU A 499 26.71 -13.12 0.34
CA LEU A 499 26.65 -14.53 0.70
C LEU A 499 26.34 -15.37 -0.53
N VAL A 500 27.07 -16.46 -0.71
CA VAL A 500 26.88 -17.38 -1.83
C VAL A 500 26.49 -18.74 -1.29
N VAL A 501 25.39 -19.30 -1.79
CA VAL A 501 24.94 -20.67 -1.51
C VAL A 501 24.70 -21.43 -2.81
N ARG A 502 25.00 -22.72 -2.81
CA ARG A 502 24.98 -23.64 -3.94
C ARG A 502 24.30 -24.95 -3.56
N PRO A 503 22.96 -24.97 -3.41
CA PRO A 503 22.29 -26.23 -3.13
C PRO A 503 22.53 -27.19 -4.31
N GLY A 504 22.76 -28.46 -4.01
CA GLY A 504 22.76 -29.49 -5.04
C GLY A 504 21.40 -29.60 -5.74
N THR A 505 21.38 -30.21 -6.91
CA THR A 505 20.19 -30.24 -7.80
C THR A 505 19.99 -31.58 -8.46
N TYR A 506 20.76 -32.60 -8.04
CA TYR A 506 20.73 -33.90 -8.67
C TYR A 506 19.40 -34.62 -8.42
N CYS A 507 18.47 -34.51 -9.36
CA CYS A 507 17.16 -35.13 -9.27
C CYS A 507 17.16 -36.59 -9.77
N GLY A 508 18.32 -37.09 -10.21
CA GLY A 508 18.48 -38.43 -10.77
C GLY A 508 18.01 -39.57 -9.87
N GLY A 509 16.83 -40.10 -10.16
CA GLY A 509 16.40 -41.45 -9.81
C GLY A 509 16.91 -42.46 -10.83
N VAL A 510 17.33 -43.62 -10.32
CA VAL A 510 17.66 -44.86 -11.03
C VAL A 510 17.07 -44.93 -12.46
N LEU A 511 17.93 -44.79 -13.49
CA LEU A 511 17.70 -45.02 -14.94
C LEU A 511 17.37 -43.81 -15.84
N GLY A 512 18.25 -42.80 -15.88
CA GLY A 512 18.68 -42.18 -17.15
C GLY A 512 17.81 -41.08 -17.79
N SER A 513 16.72 -40.63 -17.17
CA SER A 513 16.04 -39.38 -17.54
C SER A 513 16.40 -38.29 -16.54
N GLY A 514 17.33 -37.42 -16.92
CA GLY A 514 17.84 -36.31 -16.08
C GLY A 514 16.87 -35.14 -16.02
N ASP A 515 15.67 -35.37 -15.49
CA ASP A 515 14.74 -34.28 -15.17
C ASP A 515 15.25 -33.60 -13.89
N ASP A 516 15.84 -32.42 -14.05
CA ASP A 516 16.36 -31.60 -12.95
C ASP A 516 15.34 -30.57 -12.45
N SER A 517 14.05 -30.70 -12.79
CA SER A 517 12.98 -29.79 -12.35
C SER A 517 12.74 -29.84 -10.83
N GLY A 518 12.42 -28.68 -10.27
CA GLY A 518 12.27 -28.56 -8.82
C GLY A 518 11.97 -27.16 -8.32
N THR A 519 11.74 -27.08 -7.02
CA THR A 519 11.49 -25.83 -6.31
C THR A 519 12.70 -25.44 -5.48
N LEU A 520 13.26 -24.28 -5.78
CA LEU A 520 14.25 -23.60 -4.96
C LEU A 520 13.54 -22.71 -3.93
N THR A 521 13.79 -22.96 -2.65
CA THR A 521 13.35 -22.13 -1.54
C THR A 521 14.56 -21.46 -0.89
N LEU A 522 14.50 -20.16 -0.67
CA LEU A 522 15.56 -19.39 -0.02
C LEU A 522 15.04 -18.77 1.28
N GLU A 523 15.72 -19.07 2.37
CA GLU A 523 15.52 -18.48 3.69
C GLU A 523 16.64 -17.46 3.95
N ILE A 524 16.27 -16.21 4.26
CA ILE A 524 17.22 -15.17 4.66
C ILE A 524 16.86 -14.75 6.09
N ARG A 525 17.73 -15.06 7.05
CA ARG A 525 17.51 -14.84 8.47
C ARG A 525 18.56 -13.92 9.05
N LYS A 526 18.16 -12.90 9.81
CA LYS A 526 19.07 -12.11 10.67
C LYS A 526 19.34 -12.92 11.94
N THR A 527 20.61 -13.04 12.35
CA THR A 527 21.02 -13.84 13.52
C THR A 527 21.65 -13.01 14.63
N SER A 528 21.90 -11.72 14.42
CA SER A 528 22.41 -10.80 15.44
C SER A 528 21.44 -9.64 15.70
N SER A 529 21.56 -8.98 16.86
CA SER A 529 20.67 -7.90 17.31
C SER A 529 21.27 -6.49 17.13
N GLY A 530 21.85 -6.19 15.96
CA GLY A 530 22.57 -4.92 15.75
C GLY A 530 21.96 -3.96 14.71
N GLY A 531 22.47 -2.72 14.80
CA GLY A 531 22.45 -1.53 13.91
C GLY A 531 21.91 -1.68 12.50
N HIS A 532 20.67 -1.32 12.09
CA HIS A 532 20.20 -1.39 10.68
C HIS A 532 19.64 -0.09 10.10
N SER A 533 19.82 0.02 8.78
CA SER A 533 19.05 0.87 7.86
C SER A 533 18.29 -0.06 6.91
N ALA A 534 16.98 0.08 6.69
CA ALA A 534 16.32 -0.70 5.64
C ALA A 534 16.88 -0.29 4.29
N LYS A 535 17.50 -1.25 3.64
CA LYS A 535 17.88 -1.13 2.26
C LYS A 535 17.43 -2.38 1.52
N PRO A 536 17.16 -2.26 0.21
CA PRO A 536 16.89 -3.42 -0.60
C PRO A 536 18.05 -4.41 -0.50
N LEU A 537 17.72 -5.66 -0.22
CA LEU A 537 18.60 -6.80 -0.43
C LEU A 537 18.40 -7.28 -1.86
N TRP A 538 19.51 -7.47 -2.57
CA TRP A 538 19.49 -8.00 -3.91
C TRP A 538 19.81 -9.49 -3.85
N VAL A 539 18.93 -10.29 -4.43
CA VAL A 539 19.13 -11.73 -4.60
C VAL A 539 19.35 -11.98 -6.08
N LYS A 540 20.55 -12.42 -6.42
CA LYS A 540 20.91 -12.86 -7.76
C LYS A 540 20.98 -14.39 -7.77
N ILE A 541 20.16 -15.01 -8.60
CA ILE A 541 20.15 -16.46 -8.80
C ILE A 541 20.80 -16.71 -10.16
N GLU A 542 22.04 -17.23 -10.15
CA GLU A 542 22.75 -17.67 -11.35
C GLU A 542 22.56 -19.18 -11.51
N GLN A 543 22.40 -19.67 -12.74
CA GLN A 543 22.20 -21.09 -13.05
C GLN A 543 23.51 -21.77 -13.45
#